data_AF-A0A3P8X1R9-F1
#
_entry.id   AF-A0A3P8X1R9-F1
#
_cell.length_a   1.000
_cell.length_b   1.000
_cell.length_c   1.000
_cell.angle_alpha   90.00
_cell.angle_beta   90.00
_cell.angle_gamma   90.00
#
_symmetry.space_group_name_H-M   'P 1'
#
loop_
_entity.id
_entity.type
_entity.pdbx_description
1 polymer ?
#
loop_
_entity_poly.entity_id
_entity_poly.type
_entity_poly.pdbx_seq_one_letter_code
_entity_poly.pdbx_strand_id
1 'polypeptide(L)' 'MPKACQQPILGRCITAMGAKFHPHHLVCHFCLKPLSKGCFKEQENKPYCHPCFIKLFG' A
#
# COMPACT_ATOMS: atom_id res chain seq x y z
N MET A 1 -3.68 21.64 -1.05
CA MET A 1 -3.83 20.44 -0.20
C MET A 1 -2.65 19.50 -0.42
N PRO A 2 -1.53 19.65 0.31
CA PRO A 2 -0.25 19.12 -0.13
C PRO A 2 0.07 17.77 0.52
N LYS A 3 -0.28 16.65 -0.12
CA LYS A 3 0.29 15.32 0.19
C LYS A 3 0.33 14.43 -1.06
N ALA A 4 1.02 14.89 -2.09
CA ALA A 4 1.55 14.02 -3.12
C ALA A 4 3.00 14.45 -3.30
N CYS A 5 3.94 13.55 -2.99
CA CYS A 5 5.37 13.81 -3.15
C CYS A 5 5.64 14.44 -4.51
N GLN A 6 6.23 15.64 -4.52
CA GLN A 6 6.60 16.39 -5.72
C GLN A 6 7.84 15.79 -6.41
N GLN A 7 8.15 14.52 -6.17
CA GLN A 7 9.24 13.85 -6.87
C GLN A 7 8.68 13.15 -8.11
N PRO A 8 9.28 13.35 -9.30
CA PRO A 8 8.94 12.54 -10.45
C PRO A 8 9.07 11.07 -10.04
N ILE A 9 8.09 10.25 -10.46
CA ILE A 9 8.15 8.80 -10.26
C ILE A 9 9.28 8.25 -11.14
N LEU A 10 10.54 8.49 -10.77
CA LEU A 10 11.72 7.80 -11.28
C LEU A 10 11.72 6.40 -10.64
N GLY A 11 10.76 5.55 -11.02
CA GLY A 11 10.76 4.17 -10.56
C GLY A 11 9.40 3.46 -10.51
N ARG A 12 9.42 2.27 -9.87
CA ARG A 12 8.33 1.30 -9.83
C ARG A 12 7.10 1.85 -9.10
N CYS A 13 6.06 2.22 -9.84
CA CYS A 13 4.74 2.54 -9.30
C CYS A 13 4.00 1.27 -8.85
N ILE A 14 3.25 1.34 -7.74
CA ILE A 14 2.32 0.30 -7.31
C ILE A 14 0.93 0.69 -7.78
N THR A 15 0.23 -0.20 -8.48
CA THR A 15 -1.20 -0.03 -8.73
C THR A 15 -1.94 -0.74 -7.61
N ALA A 16 -2.70 0.00 -6.82
CA ALA A 16 -3.55 -0.50 -5.74
C ALA A 16 -4.88 0.25 -5.83
N MET A 17 -6.02 -0.40 -5.58
CA MET A 17 -7.34 0.26 -5.57
C MET A 17 -7.67 1.06 -6.85
N GLY A 18 -7.15 0.64 -8.01
CA GLY A 18 -7.30 1.36 -9.28
C GLY A 18 -6.48 2.66 -9.40
N ALA A 19 -5.70 3.04 -8.39
CA ALA A 19 -4.84 4.20 -8.38
C ALA A 19 -3.35 3.83 -8.27
N LYS A 20 -2.48 4.72 -8.76
CA LYS A 20 -1.03 4.53 -8.69
C LYS A 20 -0.49 5.19 -7.43
N PHE A 21 0.12 4.40 -6.55
CA PHE A 21 0.72 4.84 -5.31
C PHE A 21 2.24 4.71 -5.36
N HIS A 22 2.92 5.61 -4.65
CA HIS A 22 4.34 5.44 -4.36
C HIS A 22 4.52 4.26 -3.40
N PRO A 23 5.49 3.37 -3.65
CA PRO A 23 5.75 2.21 -2.80
C PRO A 23 6.09 2.58 -1.35
N HIS A 24 6.61 3.79 -1.13
CA HIS A 24 6.97 4.27 0.20
C HIS A 24 5.76 4.73 1.04
N HIS A 25 4.60 4.96 0.41
CA HIS A 25 3.38 5.41 1.10
C HIS A 25 2.37 4.29 1.32
N LEU A 26 2.61 3.11 0.74
CA LEU A 26 1.73 1.98 0.95
C LEU A 26 2.15 1.25 2.23
N VAL A 27 1.44 1.52 3.32
CA VAL A 27 1.66 0.89 4.62
C VAL A 27 0.45 0.08 5.02
N CYS A 28 0.65 -0.98 5.81
CA CYS A 28 -0.46 -1.78 6.32
C CYS A 28 -1.35 -0.94 7.22
N HIS A 29 -2.67 -0.95 7.00
CA HIS A 29 -3.61 -0.23 7.85
C HIS A 29 -3.59 -0.71 9.31
N PHE A 30 -3.26 -1.99 9.53
CA PHE A 30 -3.26 -2.60 10.85
C PHE A 30 -1.94 -2.42 11.61
N CYS A 31 -0.81 -2.80 11.00
CA CYS A 31 0.50 -2.77 11.66
C CYS A 31 1.38 -1.60 11.24
N LEU A 32 0.90 -0.72 10.35
CA LEU A 32 1.60 0.44 9.80
C LEU A 32 2.96 0.11 9.14
N LYS A 33 3.24 -1.17 8.87
CA LYS A 33 4.48 -1.61 8.25
C LYS A 33 4.48 -1.27 6.76
N PRO A 34 5.59 -0.76 6.20
CA PRO A 34 5.71 -0.50 4.77
C PRO A 34 5.51 -1.78 3.96
N LEU A 35 4.67 -1.68 2.94
CA LEU A 35 4.28 -2.75 2.03
C LEU A 35 4.96 -2.54 0.68
N SER A 36 5.64 -3.58 0.20
CA SER A 36 6.25 -3.57 -1.12
C SER A 36 5.29 -4.11 -2.18
N LYS A 37 5.51 -3.68 -3.44
CA LYS A 37 4.72 -4.12 -4.60
C LYS A 37 4.65 -5.65 -4.65
N GLY A 38 3.43 -6.20 -4.57
CA GLY A 38 3.17 -7.65 -4.65
C GLY A 38 3.15 -8.41 -3.31
N CYS A 39 3.38 -7.76 -2.17
CA CYS A 39 3.41 -8.42 -0.84
C CYS A 39 2.27 -8.01 0.10
N PHE A 40 1.23 -7.34 -0.43
CA PHE A 40 0.08 -6.90 0.36
C PHE A 40 -1.23 -7.37 -0.28
N LYS A 41 -2.27 -7.41 0.54
CA LYS A 41 -3.64 -7.68 0.13
C LYS A 41 -4.50 -6.47 0.44
N GLU A 42 -5.49 -6.22 -0.40
CA GLU A 42 -6.43 -5.12 -0.24
C GLU A 42 -7.75 -5.68 0.27
N GLN A 43 -8.30 -5.08 1.32
CA GLN A 43 -9.62 -5.43 1.85
C GLN A 43 -10.37 -4.15 2.18
N GLU A 44 -11.63 -4.03 1.74
CA GLU A 44 -12.46 -2.84 2.00
C GLU A 44 -11.74 -1.51 1.72
N ASN A 45 -11.06 -1.40 0.56
CA ASN A 45 -10.31 -0.19 0.20
C ASN A 45 -9.19 0.18 1.20
N LYS A 46 -8.64 -0.82 1.91
CA LYS A 46 -7.52 -0.65 2.84
C LYS A 46 -6.42 -1.68 2.55
N PRO A 47 -5.14 -1.27 2.50
CA PRO A 47 -4.03 -2.19 2.30
C PRO A 47 -3.66 -2.91 3.61
N TYR A 48 -3.49 -4.22 3.54
CA TYR A 48 -3.09 -5.08 4.65
C TYR A 48 -1.87 -5.93 4.30
N CYS A 49 -1.00 -6.12 5.28
CA CYS A 49 0.13 -7.02 5.17
C CYS A 49 -0.35 -8.48 5.06
N HIS A 50 0.36 -9.36 4.35
CA HIS A 50 -0.03 -10.78 4.24
C HIS A 50 -0.39 -11.44 5.58
N PRO A 51 0.43 -11.35 6.65
CA PRO A 51 0.06 -11.93 7.94
C PRO A 51 -1.08 -11.20 8.64
N CYS A 52 -1.23 -9.88 8.46
CA CYS A 52 -2.32 -9.09 9.02
C CYS A 52 -3.65 -9.47 8.37
N PHE A 53 -3.63 -9.64 7.05
CA PHE A 53 -4.80 -10.03 6.28
C PHE A 53 -5.27 -11.42 6.69
N ILE A 54 -4.36 -12.40 6.81
CA ILE A 54 -4.72 -13.74 7.28
C ILE A 54 -5.24 -13.70 8.72
N LYS A 55 -4.65 -12.87 9.59
CA LYS A 55 -5.12 -12.75 10.98
C LYS A 55 -6.50 -12.10 11.12
N LEU A 56 -6.85 -11.17 10.22
CA LEU A 56 -8.12 -10.42 10.28
C LEU A 56 -9.23 -11.04 9.43
N PHE A 57 -8.89 -11.69 8.32
CA PHE A 57 -9.82 -12.16 7.29
C PHE A 57 -9.60 -13.61 6.84
N GLY A 58 -8.57 -14.29 7.38
CA GLY A 58 -8.26 -15.69 7.09
C GLY A 58 -8.87 -16.65 8.10
#